data_AF-A0A1L3SQN3-F1
#
_entry.id   AF-A0A1L3SQN3-F1
#
_cell.length_a   1.000
_cell.length_b   1.000
_cell.length_c   1.000
_cell.angle_alpha   90.00
_cell.angle_beta   90.00
_cell.angle_gamma   90.00
#
_symmetry.space_group_name_H-M   'P 1'
#
loop_
_entity.id
_entity.type
_entity.pdbx_description
1 polymer ?
#
loop_
_entity_poly.entity_id
_entity_poly.type
_entity_poly.pdbx_seq_one_letter_code
_entity_poly.pdbx_strand_id
1 'polypeptide(L)'
;MCHLASFRTFLSSGALGPLDAGRTLLETAELLGPPQGWITGQDDPIPLYWQYEDPDGGPLLEIRFGVEPPHRMEWYQLEHANLLSRDVHLFGAHLALATDGFHGASKASELLGSGVWDKESTRICFDPEDLTLTITAGKIVVIMAAVETTGIESGRRGELLDAFGTDPLFLEFERSCEIDSIYAHAQEQDRSAASTGAKCCSGEQYLASLRAVGGVP
;
A
#
# COMPACT_ATOMS: atom_id res chain seq x y z
N MET A 1 -20.86 2.23 17.27
CA MET A 1 -20.20 0.91 17.46
C MET A 1 -18.86 1.02 16.77
N CYS A 2 -17.75 0.55 17.37
CA CYS A 2 -16.44 0.58 16.70
C CYS A 2 -16.18 -0.78 16.05
N HIS A 3 -15.84 -0.78 14.77
CA HIS A 3 -15.49 -1.97 14.00
C HIS A 3 -13.99 -2.21 14.07
N LEU A 4 -13.59 -3.39 14.55
CA LEU A 4 -12.20 -3.82 14.49
C LEU A 4 -11.96 -4.57 13.18
N ALA A 5 -11.17 -3.98 12.29
CA ALA A 5 -10.68 -4.57 11.05
C ALA A 5 -9.34 -5.25 11.27
N SER A 6 -9.09 -6.32 10.51
CA SER A 6 -7.81 -7.03 10.48
C SER A 6 -7.00 -6.54 9.27
N PHE A 7 -5.74 -6.17 9.50
CA PHE A 7 -4.84 -5.74 8.43
C PHE A 7 -4.56 -6.87 7.44
N ARG A 8 -4.43 -8.10 7.92
CA ARG A 8 -4.34 -9.29 7.06
C ARG A 8 -5.55 -9.42 6.13
N THR A 9 -6.76 -9.18 6.66
CA THR A 9 -8.00 -9.22 5.88
C THR A 9 -8.02 -8.09 4.85
N PHE A 10 -7.62 -6.88 5.24
CA PHE A 10 -7.47 -5.74 4.34
C PHE A 10 -6.53 -6.06 3.18
N LEU A 11 -5.31 -6.54 3.46
CA LEU A 11 -4.35 -6.91 2.43
C LEU A 11 -4.89 -8.02 1.51
N SER A 12 -5.66 -8.98 2.01
CA SER A 12 -6.18 -10.08 1.18
C SER A 12 -7.34 -9.67 0.25
N SER A 13 -8.18 -8.72 0.67
CA SER A 13 -9.49 -8.48 0.05
C SER A 13 -9.74 -7.04 -0.39
N GLY A 14 -8.96 -6.08 0.11
CA GLY A 14 -9.26 -4.67 -0.03
C GLY A 14 -10.45 -4.20 0.80
N ALA A 15 -10.85 -4.95 1.84
CA ALA A 15 -11.86 -4.53 2.80
C ALA A 15 -11.24 -4.21 4.17
N LEU A 16 -11.47 -2.99 4.65
CA LEU A 16 -11.06 -2.52 5.97
C LEU A 16 -12.27 -2.63 6.91
N GLY A 17 -12.54 -3.86 7.35
CA GLY A 17 -13.75 -4.18 8.10
C GLY A 17 -14.98 -4.03 7.19
N PRO A 18 -15.99 -3.21 7.54
CA PRO A 18 -17.14 -2.97 6.67
C PRO A 18 -16.84 -1.97 5.53
N LEU A 19 -15.69 -1.29 5.54
CA LEU A 19 -15.29 -0.37 4.48
C LEU A 19 -14.72 -1.15 3.29
N ASP A 20 -15.25 -0.92 2.10
CA ASP A 20 -14.72 -1.47 0.85
C ASP A 20 -14.86 -0.43 -0.27
N ALA A 21 -14.03 -0.61 -1.30
CA ALA A 21 -14.11 0.24 -2.48
C ALA A 21 -15.35 -0.13 -3.32
N GLY A 22 -16.13 0.89 -3.70
CA GLY A 22 -17.42 0.75 -4.39
C GLY A 22 -18.62 1.27 -3.60
N ARG A 23 -18.47 1.44 -2.28
CA ARG A 23 -19.42 2.19 -1.43
C ARG A 23 -19.61 3.61 -1.92
N THR A 24 -20.80 4.16 -1.72
CA THR A 24 -21.09 5.57 -1.98
C THR A 24 -20.52 6.47 -0.90
N LEU A 25 -20.39 7.76 -1.21
CA LEU A 25 -20.04 8.79 -0.24
C LEU A 25 -20.96 8.77 0.99
N LEU A 26 -22.27 8.62 0.80
CA LEU A 26 -23.24 8.59 1.90
C LEU A 26 -23.07 7.36 2.79
N GLU A 27 -22.94 6.16 2.20
CA GLU A 27 -22.70 4.93 2.97
C GLU A 27 -21.38 5.00 3.75
N THR A 28 -20.37 5.68 3.20
CA THR A 28 -19.07 5.89 3.87
C THR A 28 -19.21 6.87 5.04
N ALA A 29 -19.97 7.95 4.86
CA ALA A 29 -20.27 8.93 5.92
C ALA A 29 -21.04 8.29 7.09
N GLU A 30 -22.02 7.44 6.79
CA GLU A 30 -22.78 6.70 7.80
C GLU A 30 -21.88 5.74 8.60
N LEU A 31 -20.87 5.18 7.95
CA LEU A 31 -19.94 4.24 8.57
C LEU A 31 -18.87 4.93 9.42
N LEU A 32 -18.15 5.91 8.86
CA LEU A 32 -16.96 6.51 9.49
C LEU A 32 -17.27 7.79 10.26
N GLY A 33 -18.43 8.39 10.01
CA GLY A 33 -18.73 9.77 10.40
C GLY A 33 -18.11 10.79 9.43
N PRO A 34 -18.20 12.09 9.77
CA PRO A 34 -17.62 13.14 8.93
C PRO A 34 -16.09 13.00 8.86
N PRO A 35 -15.47 13.33 7.72
CA PRO A 35 -14.02 13.34 7.60
C PRO A 35 -13.40 14.46 8.46
N GLN A 36 -12.15 14.25 8.91
CA GLN A 36 -11.38 15.26 9.65
C GLN A 36 -10.76 16.30 8.72
N GLY A 37 -10.44 15.91 7.48
CA GLY A 37 -9.95 16.78 6.43
C GLY A 37 -10.56 16.43 5.07
N TRP A 38 -10.57 17.38 4.14
CA TRP A 38 -11.00 17.13 2.77
C TRP A 38 -10.34 18.11 1.79
N ILE A 39 -10.21 17.67 0.54
CA ILE A 39 -9.77 18.51 -0.57
C ILE A 39 -10.97 18.72 -1.50
N THR A 40 -11.26 19.98 -1.80
CA THR A 40 -12.20 20.38 -2.86
C THR A 40 -11.41 20.91 -4.04
N GLY A 41 -11.73 20.46 -5.27
CA GLY A 41 -11.33 21.18 -6.46
C GLY A 41 -11.91 22.61 -6.43
N GLN A 42 -11.29 23.52 -7.18
CA GLN A 42 -11.64 24.95 -7.16
C GLN A 42 -13.12 25.21 -7.52
N ASP A 43 -13.74 24.29 -8.25
CA ASP A 43 -15.13 24.37 -8.73
C ASP A 43 -16.01 23.16 -8.30
N ASP A 44 -15.50 22.27 -7.44
CA ASP A 44 -16.25 21.06 -7.04
C ASP A 44 -17.27 21.39 -5.94
N PRO A 45 -18.58 21.15 -6.16
CA PRO A 45 -19.61 21.47 -5.17
C PRO A 45 -19.62 20.51 -3.97
N ILE A 46 -18.90 19.38 -4.06
CA ILE A 46 -18.86 18.31 -3.07
C ILE A 46 -17.40 17.91 -2.86
N PRO A 47 -16.92 17.76 -1.60
CA PRO A 47 -15.59 17.23 -1.35
C PRO A 47 -15.56 15.75 -1.72
N LEU A 48 -14.78 15.40 -2.75
CA LEU A 48 -14.63 14.03 -3.24
C LEU A 48 -13.34 13.36 -2.78
N TYR A 49 -12.54 14.06 -1.98
CA TYR A 49 -11.32 13.54 -1.36
C TYR A 49 -11.37 13.75 0.14
N TRP A 50 -11.44 12.67 0.91
CA TRP A 50 -11.63 12.68 2.36
C TRP A 50 -10.43 12.12 3.09
N GLN A 51 -10.19 12.63 4.29
CA GLN A 51 -9.06 12.27 5.13
C GLN A 51 -9.54 11.99 6.56
N TYR A 52 -9.08 10.87 7.12
CA TYR A 52 -9.28 10.45 8.51
C TYR A 52 -7.94 10.17 9.17
N GLU A 53 -7.57 11.01 10.12
CA GLU A 53 -6.32 10.94 10.87
C GLU A 53 -6.47 10.06 12.10
N ASP A 54 -5.46 9.24 12.36
CA ASP A 54 -5.30 8.59 13.65
C ASP A 54 -4.98 9.65 14.72
N PRO A 55 -5.79 9.76 15.80
CA PRO A 55 -5.61 10.79 16.83
C PRO A 55 -4.27 10.75 17.55
N ASP A 56 -3.55 9.63 17.48
CA ASP A 56 -2.25 9.47 18.14
C ASP A 56 -1.05 9.51 17.16
N GLY A 57 -1.24 10.03 15.95
CA GLY A 57 -0.16 10.23 14.98
C GLY A 57 0.26 8.98 14.20
N GLY A 58 -0.73 8.14 13.86
CA GLY A 58 -0.56 6.98 12.99
C GLY A 58 -0.71 7.30 11.48
N PRO A 59 -0.94 6.28 10.63
CA PRO A 59 -1.22 6.50 9.22
C PRO A 59 -2.51 7.29 9.02
N LEU A 60 -2.67 7.83 7.82
CA LEU A 60 -3.85 8.58 7.39
C LEU A 60 -4.70 7.70 6.48
N LEU A 61 -6.01 7.57 6.77
CA LEU A 61 -6.94 6.96 5.84
C LEU A 61 -7.46 8.02 4.87
N GLU A 62 -7.14 7.87 3.59
CA GLU A 62 -7.61 8.75 2.53
C GLU A 62 -8.58 8.03 1.61
N ILE A 63 -9.59 8.74 1.12
CA ILE A 63 -10.65 8.17 0.30
C ILE A 63 -10.93 9.08 -0.88
N ARG A 64 -10.97 8.51 -2.09
CA ARG A 64 -11.39 9.20 -3.30
C ARG A 64 -12.72 8.67 -3.82
N PHE A 65 -13.64 9.58 -4.07
CA PHE A 65 -14.94 9.31 -4.68
C PHE A 65 -14.97 9.77 -6.14
N GLY A 66 -15.75 9.07 -6.95
CA GLY A 66 -16.01 9.47 -8.33
C GLY A 66 -16.89 10.71 -8.41
N VAL A 67 -16.71 11.47 -9.50
CA VAL A 67 -17.42 12.73 -9.73
C VAL A 67 -18.90 12.54 -10.01
N GLU A 68 -19.30 11.39 -10.54
CA GLU A 68 -20.70 11.12 -10.88
C GLU A 68 -21.49 10.59 -9.68
N PRO A 69 -22.70 11.14 -9.40
CA PRO A 69 -23.62 10.54 -8.44
C PRO A 69 -23.86 9.05 -8.76
N PRO A 70 -23.90 8.15 -7.75
CA PRO A 70 -23.97 8.43 -6.32
C PRO A 70 -22.60 8.61 -5.62
N HIS A 71 -21.57 9.06 -6.34
CA HIS A 71 -20.21 9.28 -5.82
C HIS A 71 -19.64 8.01 -5.20
N ARG A 72 -19.49 6.98 -6.03
CA ARG A 72 -18.88 5.71 -5.60
C ARG A 72 -17.41 5.91 -5.34
N MET A 73 -16.92 5.29 -4.27
CA MET A 73 -15.51 5.23 -3.94
C MET A 73 -14.75 4.53 -5.05
N GLU A 74 -13.76 5.23 -5.61
CA GLU A 74 -12.86 4.70 -6.63
C GLU A 74 -11.74 3.89 -5.97
N TRP A 75 -11.20 4.45 -4.89
CA TRP A 75 -10.20 3.83 -4.04
C TRP A 75 -10.17 4.48 -2.66
N TYR A 76 -9.53 3.80 -1.73
CA TYR A 76 -9.06 4.38 -0.47
C TYR A 76 -7.64 3.88 -0.20
N GLN A 77 -6.90 4.61 0.61
CA GLN A 77 -5.55 4.24 0.98
C GLN A 77 -5.24 4.46 2.45
N LEU A 78 -4.29 3.68 2.97
CA LEU A 78 -3.53 4.02 4.16
C LEU A 78 -2.28 4.77 3.68
N GLU A 79 -2.33 6.10 3.74
CA GLU A 79 -1.22 7.02 3.48
C GLU A 79 -0.32 7.10 4.72
N HIS A 80 0.98 7.33 4.53
CA HIS A 80 1.98 7.31 5.60
C HIS A 80 1.92 6.00 6.41
N ALA A 81 1.78 4.88 5.70
CA ALA A 81 1.72 3.55 6.28
C ALA A 81 3.02 3.17 7.03
N ASN A 82 4.11 3.92 6.82
CA ASN A 82 5.35 3.81 7.59
C ASN A 82 5.12 4.13 9.08
N LEU A 83 4.05 4.86 9.42
CA LEU A 83 3.63 5.19 10.78
C LEU A 83 2.80 4.09 11.46
N LEU A 84 2.58 2.94 10.82
CA LEU A 84 2.00 1.74 11.43
C LEU A 84 2.96 1.17 12.50
N SER A 85 2.91 1.74 13.69
CA SER A 85 3.87 1.48 14.78
C SER A 85 3.24 0.83 16.02
N ARG A 86 1.91 0.69 16.02
CA ARG A 86 1.13 0.15 17.15
C ARG A 86 0.32 -1.06 16.71
N ASP A 87 -0.17 -1.83 17.68
CA ASP A 87 -1.02 -2.99 17.39
C ASP A 87 -2.39 -2.59 16.82
N VAL A 88 -2.86 -1.39 17.16
CA VAL A 88 -4.17 -0.86 16.73
C VAL A 88 -4.06 0.61 16.35
N HIS A 89 -4.68 0.98 15.23
CA HIS A 89 -4.84 2.34 14.74
C HIS A 89 -6.32 2.68 14.57
N LEU A 90 -6.70 3.95 14.72
CA LEU A 90 -8.10 4.39 14.65
C LEU A 90 -8.33 5.33 13.47
N PHE A 91 -9.47 5.20 12.80
CA PHE A 91 -9.89 6.09 11.72
C PHE A 91 -11.33 6.55 11.94
N GLY A 92 -11.50 7.86 12.11
CA GLY A 92 -12.79 8.43 12.51
C GLY A 92 -13.29 7.86 13.84
N ALA A 93 -14.61 7.83 14.03
CA ALA A 93 -15.21 7.44 15.31
C ALA A 93 -15.45 5.92 15.44
N HIS A 94 -15.40 5.18 14.33
CA HIS A 94 -16.06 3.87 14.22
C HIS A 94 -15.23 2.78 13.55
N LEU A 95 -13.98 3.06 13.17
CA LEU A 95 -13.10 2.07 12.55
C LEU A 95 -11.77 2.00 13.30
N ALA A 96 -11.37 0.78 13.65
CA ALA A 96 -10.08 0.45 14.21
C ALA A 96 -9.41 -0.59 13.31
N LEU A 97 -8.11 -0.47 13.07
CA LEU A 97 -7.30 -1.42 12.33
C LEU A 97 -6.34 -2.12 13.28
N ALA A 98 -6.51 -3.43 13.50
CA ALA A 98 -5.51 -4.27 14.11
C ALA A 98 -4.43 -4.62 13.09
N THR A 99 -3.16 -4.43 13.41
CA THR A 99 -2.05 -4.60 12.46
C THR A 99 -1.67 -6.05 12.20
N ASP A 100 -2.19 -7.00 12.98
CA ASP A 100 -1.93 -8.45 12.83
C ASP A 100 -0.44 -8.82 12.78
N GLY A 101 0.40 -8.03 13.46
CA GLY A 101 1.86 -8.22 13.51
C GLY A 101 2.63 -7.59 12.36
N PHE A 102 1.98 -6.90 11.41
CA PHE A 102 2.64 -6.05 10.43
C PHE A 102 2.90 -4.65 11.00
N HIS A 103 3.88 -3.95 10.45
CA HIS A 103 4.22 -2.58 10.84
C HIS A 103 4.76 -1.81 9.64
N GLY A 104 4.93 -0.49 9.79
CA GLY A 104 5.39 0.37 8.69
C GLY A 104 6.75 -0.01 8.13
N ALA A 105 7.63 -0.56 8.98
CA ALA A 105 8.92 -1.08 8.57
C ALA A 105 8.90 -2.51 7.97
N SER A 106 7.73 -3.15 7.82
CA SER A 106 7.62 -4.50 7.27
C SER A 106 8.12 -4.52 5.83
N LYS A 107 8.84 -5.57 5.45
CA LYS A 107 9.48 -5.69 4.14
C LYS A 107 8.59 -6.36 3.10
N ALA A 108 8.86 -6.10 1.81
CA ALA A 108 8.13 -6.75 0.71
C ALA A 108 8.17 -8.28 0.83
N SER A 109 9.34 -8.83 1.16
CA SER A 109 9.54 -10.26 1.38
C SER A 109 8.76 -10.81 2.58
N GLU A 110 8.55 -10.02 3.63
CA GLU A 110 7.74 -10.39 4.79
C GLU A 110 6.24 -10.40 4.43
N LEU A 111 5.76 -9.36 3.73
CA LEU A 111 4.39 -9.30 3.23
C LEU A 111 4.09 -10.48 2.29
N LEU A 112 4.97 -10.76 1.32
CA LEU A 112 4.84 -11.90 0.42
C LEU A 112 4.99 -13.25 1.14
N GLY A 113 5.88 -13.31 2.14
CA GLY A 113 6.14 -14.49 2.96
C GLY A 113 4.97 -14.86 3.88
N SER A 114 4.12 -13.91 4.22
CA SER A 114 3.01 -14.05 5.16
C SER A 114 1.87 -14.99 4.70
N GLY A 115 1.85 -15.37 3.43
CA GLY A 115 0.83 -16.23 2.83
C GLY A 115 -0.51 -15.54 2.56
N VAL A 116 -0.57 -14.20 2.63
CA VAL A 116 -1.78 -13.42 2.33
C VAL A 116 -2.13 -13.45 0.84
N TRP A 117 -1.11 -13.43 -0.02
CA TRP A 117 -1.28 -13.43 -1.47
C TRP A 117 -0.69 -14.69 -2.09
N ASP A 118 -1.27 -15.06 -3.23
CA ASP A 118 -0.63 -16.01 -4.12
C ASP A 118 0.56 -15.36 -4.83
N LYS A 119 1.75 -15.94 -4.65
CA LYS A 119 3.03 -15.38 -5.08
C LYS A 119 3.22 -15.44 -6.59
N GLU A 120 2.56 -16.39 -7.27
CA GLU A 120 2.63 -16.51 -8.72
C GLU A 120 1.83 -15.39 -9.40
N SER A 121 0.66 -15.06 -8.85
CA SER A 121 -0.21 -14.00 -9.38
C SER A 121 0.11 -12.60 -8.88
N THR A 122 0.89 -12.46 -7.80
CA THR A 122 1.34 -11.15 -7.28
C THR A 122 2.48 -10.59 -8.11
N ARG A 123 2.39 -9.31 -8.49
CA ARG A 123 3.40 -8.60 -9.27
C ARG A 123 4.21 -7.67 -8.37
N ILE A 124 5.54 -7.71 -8.50
CA ILE A 124 6.46 -6.77 -7.85
C ILE A 124 7.15 -5.96 -8.93
N CYS A 125 7.14 -4.65 -8.79
CA CYS A 125 7.80 -3.72 -9.69
C CYS A 125 8.76 -2.84 -8.90
N PHE A 126 9.97 -2.62 -9.44
CA PHE A 126 10.93 -1.66 -8.95
C PHE A 126 11.03 -0.50 -9.93
N ASP A 127 10.83 0.71 -9.42
CA ASP A 127 11.07 1.96 -10.12
C ASP A 127 12.42 2.56 -9.66
N PRO A 128 13.43 2.65 -10.55
CA PRO A 128 14.73 3.22 -10.20
C PRO A 128 14.73 4.76 -10.13
N GLU A 129 13.73 5.44 -10.70
CA GLU A 129 13.64 6.91 -10.67
C GLU A 129 13.20 7.39 -9.28
N ASP A 130 12.12 6.79 -8.78
CA ASP A 130 11.55 7.12 -7.46
C ASP A 130 12.11 6.26 -6.33
N LEU A 131 12.89 5.22 -6.66
CA LEU A 131 13.40 4.24 -5.69
C LEU A 131 12.27 3.61 -4.88
N THR A 132 11.24 3.16 -5.60
CA THR A 132 10.04 2.55 -5.01
C THR A 132 9.88 1.10 -5.43
N LEU A 133 9.32 0.31 -4.52
CA LEU A 133 8.83 -1.03 -4.78
C LEU A 133 7.30 -1.00 -4.73
N THR A 134 6.68 -1.49 -5.79
CA THR A 134 5.23 -1.60 -5.88
C THR A 134 4.84 -3.06 -5.90
N ILE A 135 4.01 -3.46 -4.95
CA ILE A 135 3.39 -4.79 -4.89
C ILE A 135 1.94 -4.65 -5.36
N THR A 136 1.57 -5.36 -6.42
CA THR A 136 0.20 -5.40 -6.92
C THR A 136 -0.39 -6.79 -6.76
N ALA A 137 -1.44 -6.89 -5.96
CA ALA A 137 -2.18 -8.12 -5.67
C ALA A 137 -3.69 -7.87 -5.79
N GLY A 138 -4.24 -8.15 -6.97
CA GLY A 138 -5.66 -7.93 -7.27
C GLY A 138 -6.05 -6.46 -7.17
N LYS A 139 -6.83 -6.11 -6.13
CA LYS A 139 -7.28 -4.73 -5.84
C LYS A 139 -6.33 -3.95 -4.94
N ILE A 140 -5.33 -4.62 -4.36
CA ILE A 140 -4.37 -4.02 -3.45
C ILE A 140 -3.11 -3.61 -4.18
N VAL A 141 -2.66 -2.38 -3.90
CA VAL A 141 -1.35 -1.88 -4.29
C VAL A 141 -0.63 -1.41 -3.03
N VAL A 142 0.54 -1.98 -2.75
CA VAL A 142 1.43 -1.50 -1.69
C VAL A 142 2.60 -0.79 -2.35
N ILE A 143 2.83 0.47 -1.98
CA ILE A 143 4.00 1.23 -2.37
C ILE A 143 4.96 1.23 -1.19
N MET A 144 6.22 0.93 -1.46
CA MET A 144 7.29 0.97 -0.49
C MET A 144 8.39 1.88 -1.02
N ALA A 145 8.90 2.76 -0.18
CA ALA A 145 9.91 3.75 -0.55
C ALA A 145 11.15 3.59 0.32
N ALA A 146 12.33 3.85 -0.25
CA ALA A 146 13.56 3.92 0.52
C ALA A 146 13.55 5.11 1.48
N VAL A 147 13.87 4.89 2.76
CA VAL A 147 13.86 5.94 3.82
C VAL A 147 14.91 7.03 3.56
N GLU A 148 16.03 6.68 2.93
CA GLU A 148 17.10 7.61 2.57
C GLU A 148 17.46 7.49 1.08
N THR A 149 17.01 8.45 0.28
CA THR A 149 17.22 8.45 -1.19
C THR A 149 18.34 9.37 -1.66
N THR A 150 18.75 10.35 -0.84
CA THR A 150 19.69 11.42 -1.21
C THR A 150 21.14 10.95 -1.44
N GLY A 151 21.47 9.71 -1.05
CA GLY A 151 22.80 9.12 -1.22
C GLY A 151 22.92 8.08 -2.34
N ILE A 152 21.82 7.69 -3.01
CA ILE A 152 21.86 6.66 -4.04
C ILE A 152 22.15 7.31 -5.40
N GLU A 153 23.43 7.27 -5.79
CA GLU A 153 23.91 7.75 -7.09
C GLU A 153 23.22 7.05 -8.27
N SER A 154 23.09 7.74 -9.41
CA SER A 154 22.45 7.19 -10.62
C SER A 154 23.05 5.87 -11.09
N GLY A 155 24.36 5.65 -10.89
CA GLY A 155 25.02 4.37 -11.21
C GLY A 155 24.46 3.20 -10.40
N ARG A 156 24.21 3.42 -9.10
CA ARG A 156 23.64 2.40 -8.21
C ARG A 156 22.19 2.07 -8.56
N ARG A 157 21.43 3.03 -9.11
CA ARG A 157 20.06 2.81 -9.59
C ARG A 157 20.01 1.79 -10.74
N GLY A 158 20.94 1.90 -11.68
CA GLY A 158 21.09 0.94 -12.79
C GLY A 158 21.44 -0.46 -12.29
N GLU A 159 22.41 -0.56 -11.37
CA GLU A 159 22.78 -1.83 -10.74
C GLU A 159 21.59 -2.49 -10.02
N LEU A 160 20.81 -1.71 -9.27
CA LEU A 160 19.61 -2.21 -8.59
C LEU A 160 18.53 -2.67 -9.58
N LEU A 161 18.35 -1.95 -10.69
CA LEU A 161 17.42 -2.34 -11.74
C LEU A 161 17.83 -3.67 -12.39
N ASP A 162 19.12 -3.82 -12.71
CA ASP A 162 19.66 -5.07 -13.27
C ASP A 162 19.53 -6.22 -12.28
N ALA A 163 19.81 -5.97 -11.00
CA ALA A 163 19.69 -6.95 -9.91
C ALA A 163 18.24 -7.35 -9.60
N PHE A 164 17.26 -6.48 -9.82
CA PHE A 164 15.89 -6.71 -9.37
C PHE A 164 15.29 -8.01 -9.94
N GLY A 165 14.81 -8.86 -9.03
CA GLY A 165 14.18 -10.16 -9.34
C GLY A 165 15.15 -11.26 -9.78
N THR A 166 16.46 -11.01 -9.78
CA THR A 166 17.46 -11.95 -10.30
C THR A 166 18.71 -12.07 -9.42
N ASP A 167 19.06 -11.03 -8.68
CA ASP A 167 20.30 -10.96 -7.92
C ASP A 167 20.02 -10.54 -6.45
N PRO A 168 20.66 -11.20 -5.47
CA PRO A 168 20.49 -10.91 -4.05
C PRO A 168 21.09 -9.57 -3.61
N LEU A 169 21.85 -8.87 -4.45
CA LEU A 169 22.27 -7.48 -4.23
C LEU A 169 21.08 -6.57 -3.87
N PHE A 170 19.90 -6.88 -4.42
CA PHE A 170 18.68 -6.12 -4.17
C PHE A 170 18.18 -6.20 -2.71
N LEU A 171 18.62 -7.19 -1.94
CA LEU A 171 18.26 -7.35 -0.53
C LEU A 171 18.72 -6.16 0.33
N GLU A 172 19.85 -5.54 -0.02
CA GLU A 172 20.32 -4.34 0.69
C GLU A 172 19.35 -3.17 0.51
N PHE A 173 18.85 -2.99 -0.71
CA PHE A 173 17.88 -1.96 -1.02
C PHE A 173 16.53 -2.24 -0.35
N GLU A 174 16.03 -3.48 -0.39
CA GLU A 174 14.79 -3.83 0.30
C GLU A 174 14.84 -3.49 1.80
N ARG A 175 16.00 -3.69 2.45
CA ARG A 175 16.16 -3.38 3.88
C ARG A 175 15.99 -1.90 4.20
N SER A 176 16.29 -1.00 3.27
CA SER A 176 16.08 0.45 3.45
C SER A 176 14.66 0.90 3.09
N CYS A 177 13.83 0.03 2.52
CA CYS A 177 12.44 0.36 2.20
C CYS A 177 11.51 0.23 3.41
N GLU A 178 10.58 1.15 3.53
CA GLU A 178 9.41 1.06 4.42
C GLU A 178 8.14 1.15 3.58
N ILE A 179 7.01 0.72 4.14
CA ILE A 179 5.71 0.87 3.48
C ILE A 179 5.38 2.36 3.48
N ASP A 180 5.20 2.94 2.30
CA ASP A 180 4.80 4.33 2.17
C ASP A 180 3.27 4.44 2.18
N SER A 181 2.62 3.72 1.29
CA SER A 181 1.18 3.80 1.09
C SER A 181 0.58 2.44 0.69
N ILE A 182 -0.68 2.20 1.06
CA ILE A 182 -1.43 0.98 0.70
C ILE A 182 -2.80 1.36 0.16
N TYR A 183 -3.01 1.12 -1.13
CA TYR A 183 -4.26 1.39 -1.82
C TYR A 183 -5.13 0.14 -1.90
N ALA A 184 -6.44 0.35 -1.79
CA ALA A 184 -7.47 -0.60 -2.19
C ALA A 184 -8.39 0.04 -3.22
N HIS A 185 -8.45 -0.55 -4.41
CA HIS A 185 -9.22 -0.04 -5.54
C HIS A 185 -10.54 -0.79 -5.72
N ALA A 186 -11.55 -0.10 -6.29
CA ALA A 186 -12.84 -0.73 -6.58
C ALA A 186 -12.72 -1.86 -7.61
N GLN A 187 -11.81 -1.68 -8.58
CA GLN A 187 -11.49 -2.65 -9.62
C GLN A 187 -10.03 -3.10 -9.50
N GLU A 188 -9.74 -4.30 -9.99
CA GLU A 188 -8.37 -4.79 -10.06
C GLU A 188 -7.50 -3.81 -10.85
N GLN A 189 -6.31 -3.54 -10.34
CA GLN A 189 -5.37 -2.70 -11.05
C GLN A 189 -4.71 -3.52 -12.15
N ASP A 190 -4.59 -2.89 -13.33
CA ASP A 190 -3.92 -3.53 -14.45
C ASP A 190 -2.45 -3.77 -14.10
N ARG A 191 -2.05 -5.04 -14.12
CA ARG A 191 -0.73 -5.51 -13.68
C ARG A 191 0.42 -4.98 -14.55
N SER A 192 0.10 -4.32 -15.67
CA SER A 192 1.07 -3.72 -16.60
C SER A 192 1.32 -2.22 -16.42
N ALA A 193 0.64 -1.54 -15.49
CA ALA A 193 0.81 -0.10 -15.27
C ALA A 193 2.10 0.28 -14.51
N ALA A 194 3.20 -0.43 -14.76
CA ALA A 194 4.50 -0.01 -14.27
C ALA A 194 4.91 1.28 -15.00
N SER A 195 5.54 2.20 -14.28
CA SER A 195 6.12 3.41 -14.88
C SER A 195 7.09 3.04 -16.01
N THR A 196 7.30 3.98 -16.93
CA THR A 196 8.23 3.77 -18.04
C THR A 196 9.64 3.61 -17.48
N GLY A 197 10.23 2.41 -17.56
CA GLY A 197 11.56 2.12 -17.01
C GLY A 197 11.55 1.23 -15.77
N ALA A 198 10.40 0.98 -15.15
CA ALA A 198 10.29 0.01 -14.08
C ALA A 198 10.52 -1.42 -14.57
N LYS A 199 11.20 -2.22 -13.75
CA LYS A 199 11.37 -3.67 -13.97
C LYS A 199 10.47 -4.41 -13.02
N CYS A 200 9.84 -5.47 -13.49
CA CYS A 200 8.87 -6.20 -12.70
C CYS A 200 9.13 -7.72 -12.74
N CYS A 201 8.93 -8.43 -11.61
CA CYS A 201 9.00 -9.89 -11.46
C CYS A 201 7.75 -10.42 -10.70
N SER A 202 7.51 -11.74 -10.68
CA SER A 202 6.45 -12.29 -9.80
C SER A 202 6.90 -12.25 -8.34
N GLY A 203 5.96 -12.34 -7.40
CA GLY A 203 6.28 -12.47 -5.98
C GLY A 203 7.17 -13.69 -5.69
N GLU A 204 6.99 -14.79 -6.41
CA GLU A 204 7.84 -15.97 -6.31
C GLU A 204 9.27 -15.70 -6.79
N GLN A 205 9.43 -15.09 -7.96
CA GLN A 205 10.74 -14.71 -8.50
C GLN A 205 11.48 -13.75 -7.58
N TYR A 206 10.77 -12.75 -7.05
CA TYR A 206 11.30 -11.78 -6.10
C TYR A 206 11.84 -12.47 -4.84
N LEU A 207 11.04 -13.34 -4.23
CA LEU A 207 11.49 -14.09 -3.04
C LEU A 207 12.65 -15.04 -3.34
N ALA A 208 12.66 -15.66 -4.52
CA ALA A 208 13.74 -16.53 -4.95
C ALA A 208 15.06 -15.77 -5.13
N SER A 209 15.04 -14.58 -5.74
CA SER A 209 16.25 -13.78 -5.96
C SER A 209 16.89 -13.31 -4.66
N LEU A 210 16.08 -13.01 -3.64
CA LEU A 210 16.60 -12.59 -2.33
C LEU A 210 17.25 -13.74 -1.54
N ARG A 211 16.85 -14.98 -1.79
CA ARG A 211 17.38 -16.19 -1.12
C ARG A 211 18.69 -16.70 -1.70
N ALA A 212 19.08 -16.25 -2.90
CA ALA A 212 20.32 -16.67 -3.54
C ALA A 212 21.59 -16.26 -2.75
N VAL A 213 21.45 -15.40 -1.72
CA VAL A 213 22.45 -15.21 -0.64
C VAL A 213 21.97 -15.96 0.59
N GLY A 214 22.28 -17.26 0.65
CA GLY A 214 21.83 -18.10 1.75
C GLY A 214 22.12 -19.58 1.58
N GLY A 215 23.38 -19.93 1.33
CA GLY A 215 23.82 -21.31 1.55
C GLY A 215 23.92 -21.61 3.04
N VAL A 216 22.83 -22.05 3.67
CA VAL A 216 22.79 -22.91 4.87
C VAL A 216 21.49 -23.74 4.78
N PRO A 217 21.55 -25.07 5.00
CA PRO A 217 20.55 -26.05 4.55
C PRO A 217 19.19 -25.98 5.25
#